data_AF-A0A8J4MRF5-F1
#
_entry.id   AF-A0A8J4MRF5-F1
#
_cell.length_a   1.000
_cell.length_b   1.000
_cell.length_c   1.000
_cell.angle_alpha   90.00
_cell.angle_beta   90.00
_cell.angle_gamma   90.00
#
_symmetry.space_group_name_H-M   'P 1'
#
loop_
_entity.id
_entity.type
_entity.pdbx_description
1 polymer ?
#
loop_
_entity_poly.entity_id
_entity_poly.type
_entity_poly.pdbx_seq_one_letter_code
_entity_poly.pdbx_strand_id
1 'polypeptide(L)'
;RAHQRFSPQKKSREESSGEGSGVEILANRPYSDGPGGSGQYTHKIYHVGSHIPSWFRALLPKAALQVEEESWNAYPYTRTRWDPAGPRGGLRGRPCRRAQPRPCASPRYTCPFVEKFSIEIETYYRPDAGQQTNVFNLSAAEKRQRILDTIDIVRDPISPGEYKPEEDPKLYHSSKTGRGPLGEDWLEGAAGGPLMCAYKLCKVEFRYWGMQSKIEQFIHDVG
;
A
#
# COMPACT_ATOMS: atom_id res chain seq x y z
N ARG A 1 -11.88 11.51 5.57
CA ARG A 1 -12.31 11.23 4.18
C ARG A 1 -11.69 12.15 3.12
N ALA A 2 -11.82 13.48 3.20
CA ALA A 2 -11.30 14.39 2.17
C ALA A 2 -9.76 14.40 2.06
N HIS A 3 -9.05 14.51 3.19
CA HIS A 3 -7.59 14.49 3.23
C HIS A 3 -6.99 13.19 2.67
N GLN A 4 -7.61 12.04 2.99
CA GLN A 4 -7.23 10.72 2.47
C GLN A 4 -7.32 10.62 0.94
N ARG A 5 -8.16 11.43 0.28
CA ARG A 5 -8.23 11.46 -1.19
C ARG A 5 -7.20 12.42 -1.77
N PHE A 6 -7.00 13.56 -1.12
CA PHE A 6 -6.15 14.64 -1.62
C PHE A 6 -4.65 14.33 -1.49
N SER A 7 -4.20 13.82 -0.34
CA SER A 7 -2.77 13.58 -0.10
C SER A 7 -2.18 12.54 -1.07
N PRO A 8 -2.82 11.38 -1.32
CA PRO A 8 -2.32 10.44 -2.31
C PRO A 8 -2.34 10.99 -3.73
N GLN A 9 -3.34 11.79 -4.10
CA GLN A 9 -3.38 12.42 -5.44
C GLN A 9 -2.24 13.41 -5.65
N LYS A 10 -1.92 14.21 -4.62
CA LYS A 10 -0.78 15.13 -4.64
C LYS A 10 0.55 14.36 -4.76
N LYS A 11 0.76 13.35 -3.91
CA LYS A 11 1.98 12.53 -3.91
C LYS A 11 2.15 11.74 -5.22
N SER A 12 1.09 11.11 -5.73
CA SER A 12 1.14 10.46 -7.05
C SER A 12 1.49 11.45 -8.17
N ARG A 13 1.03 12.71 -8.11
CA ARG A 13 1.37 13.73 -9.13
C ARG A 13 2.85 14.12 -9.07
N GLU A 14 3.42 14.21 -7.88
CA GLU A 14 4.86 14.49 -7.67
C GLU A 14 5.73 13.31 -8.10
N GLU A 15 5.29 12.06 -7.87
CA GLU A 15 6.00 10.83 -8.26
C GLU A 15 5.85 10.47 -9.76
N SER A 16 4.99 11.17 -10.50
CA SER A 16 4.75 10.92 -11.94
C SER A 16 5.77 11.59 -12.88
N SER A 17 6.73 12.37 -12.37
CA SER A 17 7.72 13.06 -13.20
C SER A 17 9.08 12.34 -13.19
N GLY A 18 9.42 11.64 -14.27
CA GLY A 18 10.76 11.07 -14.49
C GLY A 18 10.83 10.16 -15.73
N GLU A 19 11.97 10.12 -16.42
CA GLU A 19 12.17 9.27 -17.59
C GLU A 19 12.32 7.79 -17.15
N GLY A 20 11.28 6.97 -17.38
CA GLY A 20 11.25 5.55 -16.97
C GLY A 20 10.66 5.26 -15.58
N SER A 21 10.07 6.27 -14.93
CA SER A 21 9.32 6.18 -13.66
C SER A 21 7.94 6.82 -13.83
N GLY A 22 6.90 6.29 -13.20
CA GLY A 22 5.58 6.92 -13.23
C GLY A 22 4.41 6.01 -12.87
N VAL A 23 3.23 6.61 -12.81
CA VAL A 23 1.97 5.99 -12.41
C VAL A 23 0.96 6.06 -13.56
N GLU A 24 0.55 4.92 -14.10
CA GLU A 24 -0.55 4.83 -15.07
C GLU A 24 -1.87 4.55 -14.32
N ILE A 25 -2.92 5.35 -14.55
CA ILE A 25 -4.25 5.10 -13.98
C ILE A 25 -5.08 4.33 -15.01
N LEU A 26 -5.32 3.04 -14.78
CA LEU A 26 -6.08 2.17 -15.68
C LEU A 26 -7.59 2.22 -15.41
N ALA A 27 -7.99 2.39 -14.15
CA ALA A 27 -9.39 2.51 -13.78
C ALA A 27 -9.57 3.46 -12.61
N ASN A 28 -10.68 4.20 -12.63
CA ASN A 28 -11.17 4.99 -11.50
C ASN A 28 -12.70 5.05 -11.60
N ARG A 29 -13.40 4.15 -10.92
CA ARG A 29 -14.84 3.98 -11.06
C ARG A 29 -15.52 3.59 -9.75
N PRO A 30 -16.81 3.91 -9.55
CA PRO A 30 -17.57 3.39 -8.43
C PRO A 30 -17.79 1.87 -8.53
N TYR A 31 -18.05 1.21 -7.40
CA TYR A 31 -18.46 -0.20 -7.31
C TYR A 31 -19.53 -0.40 -6.22
N SER A 32 -20.38 -1.42 -6.37
CA SER A 32 -21.49 -1.72 -5.43
C SER A 32 -21.28 -2.98 -4.58
N ASP A 33 -20.41 -3.91 -5.00
CA ASP A 33 -20.30 -5.25 -4.38
C ASP A 33 -18.83 -5.70 -4.30
N GLY A 34 -18.03 -5.01 -3.50
CA GLY A 34 -16.61 -5.32 -3.31
C GLY A 34 -16.19 -5.30 -1.84
N PRO A 35 -14.87 -5.35 -1.56
CA PRO A 35 -14.36 -5.24 -0.20
C PRO A 35 -14.93 -4.00 0.51
N GLY A 36 -15.51 -4.18 1.70
CA GLY A 36 -16.16 -3.11 2.45
C GLY A 36 -17.54 -2.66 1.93
N GLY A 37 -18.15 -3.37 0.97
CA GLY A 37 -19.47 -3.05 0.42
C GLY A 37 -19.38 -2.26 -0.88
N SER A 38 -19.86 -1.01 -0.87
CA SER A 38 -19.84 -0.11 -2.02
C SER A 38 -18.81 1.01 -1.84
N GLY A 39 -18.13 1.44 -2.89
CA GLY A 39 -17.10 2.46 -2.78
C GLY A 39 -16.53 2.93 -4.12
N GLN A 40 -15.30 3.44 -4.07
CA GLN A 40 -14.51 3.80 -5.24
C GLN A 40 -13.40 2.79 -5.48
N TYR A 41 -13.30 2.27 -6.70
CA TYR A 41 -12.21 1.39 -7.12
C TYR A 41 -11.23 2.16 -8.01
N THR A 42 -9.94 1.99 -7.75
CA THR A 42 -8.88 2.46 -8.65
C THR A 42 -7.91 1.35 -8.98
N HIS A 43 -7.47 1.30 -10.22
CA HIS A 43 -6.43 0.39 -10.69
C HIS A 43 -5.31 1.22 -11.30
N LYS A 44 -4.08 1.02 -10.84
CA LYS A 44 -2.90 1.73 -11.33
C LYS A 44 -1.76 0.78 -11.65
N ILE A 45 -0.86 1.17 -12.55
CA ILE A 45 0.43 0.51 -12.74
C ILE A 45 1.54 1.49 -12.34
N TYR A 46 2.40 1.06 -11.43
CA TYR A 46 3.61 1.77 -11.06
C TYR A 46 4.80 1.18 -11.82
N HIS A 47 5.58 2.04 -12.48
CA HIS A 47 6.84 1.67 -13.12
C HIS A 47 7.98 1.89 -12.14
N VAL A 48 8.40 0.82 -11.46
CA VAL A 48 9.38 0.88 -10.35
C VAL A 48 10.83 0.71 -10.80
N GLY A 49 11.09 0.72 -12.10
CA GLY A 49 12.39 0.38 -12.67
C GLY A 49 13.56 1.19 -12.10
N SER A 50 13.40 2.48 -11.84
CA SER A 50 14.45 3.37 -11.32
C SER A 50 14.55 3.42 -9.80
N HIS A 51 13.51 2.97 -9.07
CA HIS A 51 13.46 3.00 -7.60
C HIS A 51 13.94 1.70 -6.94
N ILE A 52 14.24 0.70 -7.76
CA ILE A 52 14.76 -0.59 -7.31
C ILE A 52 16.30 -0.57 -7.33
N PRO A 53 16.99 -1.00 -6.25
CA PRO A 53 18.45 -1.13 -6.24
C PRO A 53 18.98 -1.92 -7.43
N SER A 54 20.09 -1.46 -8.02
CA SER A 54 20.65 -2.04 -9.26
C SER A 54 20.92 -3.55 -9.17
N TRP A 55 21.34 -4.05 -8.00
CA TRP A 55 21.57 -5.48 -7.78
C TRP A 55 20.26 -6.30 -7.81
N PHE A 56 19.13 -5.73 -7.38
CA PHE A 56 17.81 -6.36 -7.42
C PHE A 56 17.20 -6.26 -8.83
N ARG A 57 17.43 -5.14 -9.53
CA ARG A 57 17.03 -4.98 -10.94
C ARG A 57 17.73 -5.95 -11.88
N ALA A 58 19.00 -6.30 -11.62
CA ALA A 58 19.74 -7.30 -12.38
C ALA A 58 19.17 -8.73 -12.21
N LEU A 59 18.37 -8.95 -11.18
CA LEU A 59 17.83 -10.24 -10.80
C LEU A 59 16.35 -10.41 -11.18
N LEU A 60 15.66 -9.32 -11.49
CA LEU A 60 14.29 -9.31 -11.96
C LEU A 60 14.22 -9.28 -13.50
N PRO A 61 13.36 -10.09 -14.13
CA PRO A 61 13.07 -9.90 -15.55
C PRO A 61 12.50 -8.49 -15.77
N LYS A 62 12.83 -7.84 -16.90
CA LYS A 62 12.38 -6.47 -17.20
C LYS A 62 10.85 -6.28 -17.10
N ALA A 63 10.07 -7.35 -17.27
CA ALA A 63 8.62 -7.37 -17.09
C ALA A 63 8.15 -7.29 -15.62
N ALA A 64 9.00 -7.65 -14.65
CA ALA A 64 8.71 -7.58 -13.22
C ALA A 64 9.04 -6.21 -12.59
N LEU A 65 9.37 -5.20 -13.42
CA LEU A 65 9.61 -3.82 -12.98
C LEU A 65 8.33 -2.96 -12.98
N GLN A 66 7.17 -3.60 -13.11
CA GLN A 66 5.85 -2.98 -13.03
C GLN A 66 5.07 -3.61 -11.88
N VAL A 67 4.41 -2.78 -11.09
CA VAL A 67 3.55 -3.20 -9.97
C VAL A 67 2.13 -2.73 -10.28
N GLU A 68 1.19 -3.67 -10.33
CA GLU A 68 -0.24 -3.38 -10.41
C GLU A 68 -0.76 -3.09 -9.00
N GLU A 69 -1.39 -1.93 -8.81
CA GLU A 69 -2.11 -1.55 -7.59
C GLU A 69 -3.61 -1.57 -7.85
N GLU A 70 -4.34 -2.41 -7.12
CA GLU A 70 -5.78 -2.37 -7.01
C GLU A 70 -6.18 -1.81 -5.65
N SER A 71 -6.96 -0.73 -5.63
CA SER A 71 -7.44 -0.07 -4.41
C SER A 71 -8.96 0.00 -4.37
N TRP A 72 -9.55 -0.42 -3.26
CA TRP A 72 -10.97 -0.33 -2.93
C TRP A 72 -11.17 0.61 -1.74
N ASN A 73 -11.83 1.75 -1.99
CA ASN A 73 -12.13 2.74 -0.97
C ASN A 73 -13.64 2.75 -0.64
N ALA A 74 -14.00 2.04 0.44
CA ALA A 74 -15.32 2.03 1.04
C ALA A 74 -15.26 2.59 2.48
N TYR A 75 -14.79 3.84 2.61
CA TYR A 75 -14.64 4.50 3.92
C TYR A 75 -15.86 4.23 4.83
N PRO A 76 -15.65 3.74 6.07
CA PRO A 76 -14.42 3.77 6.86
C PRO A 76 -13.47 2.57 6.69
N TYR A 77 -13.65 1.75 5.65
CA TYR A 77 -12.73 0.67 5.28
C TYR A 77 -12.03 0.97 3.96
N THR A 78 -10.74 0.68 3.86
CA THR A 78 -10.05 0.64 2.58
C THR A 78 -9.18 -0.60 2.47
N ARG A 79 -9.04 -1.12 1.25
CA ARG A 79 -8.11 -2.20 0.93
C ARG A 79 -7.30 -1.80 -0.28
N THR A 80 -6.01 -1.97 -0.22
CA THR A 80 -5.12 -1.81 -1.37
C THR A 80 -4.25 -3.05 -1.50
N ARG A 81 -4.11 -3.54 -2.71
CA ARG A 81 -3.33 -4.70 -3.05
C ARG A 81 -2.35 -4.35 -4.16
N TRP A 82 -1.12 -4.78 -3.99
CA TRP A 82 -0.05 -4.65 -4.97
C TRP A 82 0.43 -6.04 -5.38
N ASP A 83 0.43 -6.31 -6.68
CA ASP A 83 0.95 -7.52 -7.28
C ASP A 83 1.96 -7.16 -8.40
N PRO A 84 2.94 -8.02 -8.72
CA PRO A 84 3.72 -7.87 -9.94
C PRO A 84 2.80 -7.80 -11.16
N ALA A 85 3.05 -6.83 -12.05
CA ALA A 85 2.34 -6.78 -13.31
C ALA A 85 2.66 -8.04 -14.12
N GLY A 86 1.61 -8.72 -14.59
CA GLY A 86 1.80 -9.88 -15.47
C GLY A 86 2.30 -9.45 -16.87
N PRO A 87 2.88 -10.35 -17.66
CA PRO A 87 3.14 -10.04 -19.07
C PRO A 87 1.83 -9.66 -19.76
N ARG A 88 1.78 -8.45 -20.36
CA ARG A 88 0.65 -7.94 -21.15
C ARG A 88 0.48 -8.81 -22.41
N GLY A 89 -0.22 -9.93 -22.29
CA GLY A 89 -0.44 -10.87 -23.39
C GLY A 89 -1.39 -12.03 -23.10
N GLY A 90 -2.09 -12.04 -21.97
CA GLY A 90 -3.05 -13.10 -21.63
C GLY A 90 -4.42 -12.52 -21.30
N LEU A 91 -5.36 -12.61 -22.24
CA LEU A 91 -6.78 -12.36 -22.02
C LEU A 91 -7.26 -13.09 -20.76
N ARG A 92 -7.50 -12.36 -19.66
CA ARG A 92 -8.28 -12.89 -18.54
C ARG A 92 -9.74 -12.96 -18.96
N GLY A 93 -10.21 -14.18 -19.23
CA GLY A 93 -11.60 -14.60 -19.03
C GLY A 93 -12.65 -14.08 -20.00
N ARG A 94 -12.79 -14.74 -21.16
CA ARG A 94 -14.13 -15.01 -21.73
C ARG A 94 -14.50 -16.46 -21.39
N PRO A 95 -15.74 -16.76 -20.96
CA PRO A 95 -16.13 -18.14 -20.71
C PRO A 95 -16.30 -18.87 -22.05
N CYS A 96 -15.30 -19.68 -22.43
CA CYS A 96 -15.43 -20.60 -23.56
C CYS A 96 -16.42 -21.72 -23.21
N ARG A 97 -17.56 -21.75 -23.90
CA ARG A 97 -18.46 -22.91 -23.91
C ARG A 97 -17.76 -24.09 -24.60
N ARG A 98 -17.66 -25.21 -23.87
CA ARG A 98 -17.47 -26.62 -24.32
C ARG A 98 -16.55 -26.90 -25.53
N ALA A 99 -15.42 -27.57 -25.26
CA ALA A 99 -15.07 -28.92 -25.76
C ALA A 99 -13.69 -29.34 -25.19
N GLN A 100 -13.53 -30.62 -24.83
CA GLN A 100 -12.31 -31.22 -24.24
C GLN A 100 -11.17 -31.45 -25.28
N PRO A 101 -10.05 -32.13 -24.94
CA PRO A 101 -8.82 -31.51 -24.45
C PRO A 101 -7.67 -31.67 -25.47
N ARG A 102 -6.89 -30.60 -25.69
CA ARG A 102 -5.51 -30.73 -26.17
C ARG A 102 -4.63 -30.01 -25.16
N PRO A 103 -3.48 -30.57 -24.73
CA PRO A 103 -2.55 -29.83 -23.90
C PRO A 103 -1.83 -28.83 -24.81
N CYS A 104 -2.50 -27.72 -25.12
CA CYS A 104 -1.82 -26.54 -25.62
C CYS A 104 -1.03 -25.99 -24.44
N ALA A 105 0.24 -26.40 -24.33
CA ALA A 105 1.20 -25.78 -23.44
C ALA A 105 1.36 -24.31 -23.87
N SER A 106 0.54 -23.43 -23.31
CA SER A 106 0.88 -22.01 -23.26
C SER A 106 2.20 -21.92 -22.50
N PRO A 107 3.23 -21.24 -23.01
CA PRO A 107 4.42 -21.02 -22.22
C PRO A 107 4.02 -20.08 -21.08
N ARG A 108 3.72 -20.66 -19.91
CA ARG A 108 3.71 -19.89 -18.67
C ARG A 108 5.16 -19.49 -18.43
N TYR A 109 5.50 -18.27 -18.84
CA TYR A 109 6.69 -17.61 -18.34
C TYR A 109 6.44 -17.22 -16.88
N THR A 110 6.41 -18.21 -15.99
CA THR A 110 6.64 -17.99 -14.57
C THR A 110 8.09 -17.59 -14.43
N CYS A 111 8.36 -16.42 -13.84
CA CYS A 111 9.69 -16.08 -13.38
C CYS A 111 10.11 -17.18 -12.38
N PRO A 112 11.10 -18.04 -12.67
CA PRO A 112 11.37 -19.24 -11.85
C PRO A 112 11.87 -18.91 -10.44
N PHE A 113 12.11 -17.63 -10.15
CA PHE A 113 12.64 -17.15 -8.88
C PHE A 113 11.62 -16.43 -7.99
N VAL A 114 10.51 -15.90 -8.54
CA VAL A 114 9.42 -15.29 -7.78
C VAL A 114 8.15 -16.07 -8.06
N GLU A 115 7.77 -16.99 -7.18
CA GLU A 115 6.52 -17.75 -7.34
C GLU A 115 5.31 -16.88 -7.00
N LYS A 116 5.47 -15.99 -6.01
CA LYS A 116 4.43 -15.07 -5.56
C LYS A 116 5.04 -13.89 -4.82
N PHE A 117 4.70 -12.67 -5.25
CA PHE A 117 4.87 -11.46 -4.46
C PHE A 117 3.51 -10.79 -4.37
N SER A 118 3.07 -10.43 -3.17
CA SER A 118 1.92 -9.56 -2.98
C SER A 118 2.03 -8.77 -1.70
N ILE A 119 1.75 -7.48 -1.76
CA ILE A 119 1.54 -6.65 -0.58
C ILE A 119 0.06 -6.32 -0.53
N GLU A 120 -0.56 -6.46 0.63
CA GLU A 120 -1.93 -6.06 0.86
C GLU A 120 -2.01 -5.22 2.13
N ILE A 121 -2.64 -4.05 2.03
CA ILE A 121 -2.92 -3.19 3.17
C ILE A 121 -4.43 -3.05 3.31
N GLU A 122 -4.94 -3.54 4.42
CA GLU A 122 -6.30 -3.26 4.87
C GLU A 122 -6.26 -2.14 5.90
N THR A 123 -7.21 -1.20 5.85
CA THR A 123 -7.27 -0.08 6.80
C THR A 123 -8.68 0.13 7.30
N TYR A 124 -8.81 0.25 8.62
CA TYR A 124 -10.02 0.74 9.26
C TYR A 124 -9.77 2.09 9.90
N TYR A 125 -10.67 3.03 9.64
CA TYR A 125 -10.71 4.32 10.31
C TYR A 125 -11.71 4.25 11.46
N ARG A 126 -11.27 4.62 12.66
CA ARG A 126 -12.09 4.60 13.87
C ARG A 126 -12.01 5.94 14.60
N PRO A 127 -13.13 6.44 15.17
CA PRO A 127 -13.15 7.69 15.92
C PRO A 127 -12.66 7.46 17.35
N ASP A 128 -11.42 6.98 17.49
CA ASP A 128 -10.78 6.65 18.76
C ASP A 128 -9.30 7.05 18.74
N ALA A 129 -8.58 6.79 19.85
CA ALA A 129 -7.15 7.10 19.97
C ALA A 129 -6.25 5.85 19.86
N GLY A 130 -6.70 4.81 19.15
CA GLY A 130 -5.88 3.61 18.96
C GLY A 130 -6.12 2.49 19.99
N GLN A 131 -7.19 2.53 20.80
CA GLN A 131 -7.40 1.55 21.88
C GLN A 131 -7.86 0.15 21.42
N GLN A 132 -8.38 -0.01 20.20
CA GLN A 132 -8.85 -1.31 19.71
C GLN A 132 -7.71 -2.28 19.39
N THR A 133 -7.77 -3.49 19.96
CA THR A 133 -6.69 -4.49 19.85
C THR A 133 -6.84 -5.46 18.67
N ASN A 134 -8.05 -5.58 18.09
CA ASN A 134 -8.35 -6.55 17.03
C ASN A 134 -9.41 -6.07 16.02
N VAL A 135 -9.22 -4.89 15.43
CA VAL A 135 -10.17 -4.30 14.47
C VAL A 135 -10.40 -5.18 13.24
N PHE A 136 -9.40 -5.98 12.85
CA PHE A 136 -9.43 -6.85 11.68
C PHE A 136 -9.96 -8.25 11.96
N ASN A 137 -10.43 -8.53 13.18
CA ASN A 137 -10.92 -9.85 13.60
C ASN A 137 -9.93 -11.00 13.31
N LEU A 138 -8.64 -10.78 13.58
CA LEU A 138 -7.58 -11.76 13.37
C LEU A 138 -7.74 -12.93 14.34
N SER A 139 -7.43 -14.13 13.85
CA SER A 139 -7.33 -15.35 14.65
C SER A 139 -6.17 -15.25 15.65
N ALA A 140 -6.17 -16.14 16.65
CA ALA A 140 -5.08 -16.20 17.62
C ALA A 140 -3.71 -16.51 16.97
N ALA A 141 -3.70 -17.27 15.87
CA ALA A 141 -2.47 -17.58 15.13
C ALA A 141 -1.91 -16.35 14.41
N GLU A 142 -2.75 -15.63 13.69
CA GLU A 142 -2.36 -14.40 12.98
C GLU A 142 -1.88 -13.32 13.96
N LYS A 143 -2.55 -13.18 15.11
CA LYS A 143 -2.12 -12.23 16.16
C LYS A 143 -0.71 -12.50 16.68
N ARG A 144 -0.31 -13.77 16.80
CA ARG A 144 1.03 -14.14 17.27
C ARG A 144 2.13 -13.85 16.25
N GLN A 145 1.77 -13.80 14.97
CA GLN A 145 2.71 -13.51 13.87
C GLN A 145 2.81 -12.02 13.56
N ARG A 146 1.88 -11.21 14.08
CA ARG A 146 1.82 -9.78 13.83
C ARG A 146 2.81 -9.01 14.71
N ILE A 147 3.49 -8.05 14.10
CA ILE A 147 4.22 -6.99 14.81
C ILE A 147 3.28 -5.79 14.90
N LEU A 148 3.12 -5.24 16.11
CA LEU A 148 2.34 -4.02 16.33
C LEU A 148 3.30 -2.84 16.30
N ASP A 149 3.09 -1.94 15.35
CA ASP A 149 3.83 -0.70 15.19
C ASP A 149 2.89 0.49 15.38
N THR A 150 3.23 1.38 16.31
CA THR A 150 2.41 2.54 16.66
C THR A 150 3.16 3.79 16.24
N ILE A 151 2.60 4.49 15.25
CA ILE A 151 3.19 5.70 14.70
C ILE A 151 2.68 6.92 15.45
N ASP A 152 3.59 7.71 16.02
CA ASP A 152 3.34 9.02 16.62
C ASP A 152 3.92 10.14 15.75
N ILE A 153 3.04 10.88 15.08
CA ILE A 153 3.41 11.95 14.15
C ILE A 153 4.19 13.11 14.78
N VAL A 154 4.27 13.19 16.11
CA VAL A 154 5.02 14.21 16.86
C VAL A 154 6.33 13.62 17.38
N ARG A 155 6.31 12.40 17.90
CA ARG A 155 7.43 11.81 18.63
C ARG A 155 8.35 10.95 17.79
N ASP A 156 7.84 10.38 16.71
CA ASP A 156 8.64 9.48 15.89
C ASP A 156 9.79 10.25 15.24
N PRO A 157 11.02 9.69 15.28
CA PRO A 157 12.17 10.34 14.71
C PRO A 157 12.05 10.39 13.19
N ILE A 158 12.37 11.54 12.60
CA ILE A 158 12.45 11.73 11.15
C ILE A 158 13.93 11.85 10.77
N SER A 159 14.36 11.09 9.77
CA SER A 159 15.71 11.16 9.24
C SER A 159 16.04 12.60 8.77
N PRO A 160 17.22 13.16 9.08
CA PRO A 160 17.53 14.55 8.74
C PRO A 160 17.40 14.91 7.25
N GLY A 161 17.63 13.93 6.35
CA GLY A 161 17.49 14.12 4.90
C GLY A 161 16.05 14.12 4.39
N GLU A 162 15.10 13.63 5.19
CA GLU A 162 13.67 13.60 4.86
C GLU A 162 12.86 14.67 5.60
N TYR A 163 13.45 15.26 6.65
CA TYR A 163 12.81 16.29 7.44
C TYR A 163 12.54 17.55 6.62
N LYS A 164 11.28 17.97 6.62
CA LYS A 164 10.84 19.23 6.04
C LYS A 164 10.08 20.04 7.09
N PRO A 165 10.57 21.24 7.48
CA PRO A 165 9.91 22.06 8.49
C PRO A 165 8.43 22.37 8.16
N GLU A 166 8.09 22.49 6.88
CA GLU A 166 6.73 22.75 6.41
C GLU A 166 5.77 21.55 6.55
N GLU A 167 6.29 20.34 6.74
CA GLU A 167 5.53 19.10 6.98
C GLU A 167 5.52 18.72 8.48
N ASP A 168 6.24 19.46 9.34
CA ASP A 168 6.38 19.17 10.77
C ASP A 168 5.12 19.58 11.58
N PRO A 169 4.40 18.62 12.19
CA PRO A 169 3.22 18.91 13.01
C PRO A 169 3.51 19.77 14.24
N LYS A 170 4.75 19.78 14.74
CA LYS A 170 5.20 20.63 15.86
C LYS A 170 5.30 22.10 15.48
N LEU A 171 5.44 22.40 14.20
CA LEU A 171 5.57 23.76 13.68
C LEU A 171 4.31 24.22 12.94
N TYR A 172 3.55 23.28 12.36
CA TYR A 172 2.40 23.59 11.54
C TYR A 172 1.20 24.12 12.35
N HIS A 173 0.69 25.28 11.96
CA HIS A 173 -0.56 25.85 12.47
C HIS A 173 -1.54 26.12 11.32
N SER A 174 -2.75 25.57 11.41
CA SER A 174 -3.79 25.74 10.40
C SER A 174 -4.52 27.07 10.56
N SER A 175 -4.31 28.01 9.64
CA SER A 175 -5.06 29.28 9.62
C SER A 175 -6.58 29.13 9.42
N LYS A 176 -7.03 28.00 8.84
CA LYS A 176 -8.45 27.74 8.57
C LYS A 176 -9.20 27.08 9.73
N THR A 177 -8.51 26.26 10.52
CA THR A 177 -9.14 25.43 11.56
C THR A 177 -8.63 25.72 12.96
N GLY A 178 -7.55 26.50 13.09
CA GLY A 178 -6.87 26.77 14.37
C GLY A 178 -6.19 25.54 14.98
N ARG A 179 -6.06 24.43 14.24
CA ARG A 179 -5.38 23.22 14.71
C ARG A 179 -3.87 23.34 14.60
N GLY A 180 -3.17 22.70 15.53
CA GLY A 180 -1.72 22.77 15.66
C GLY A 180 -1.28 24.10 16.28
N PRO A 181 0.02 24.28 16.56
CA PRO A 181 1.05 23.25 16.52
C PRO A 181 0.76 22.13 17.54
N LEU A 182 1.21 20.91 17.23
CA LEU A 182 1.02 19.76 18.12
C LEU A 182 2.18 19.67 19.12
N GLY A 183 1.86 19.73 20.40
CA GLY A 183 2.81 19.48 21.50
C GLY A 183 3.03 18.00 21.75
N GLU A 184 3.96 17.68 22.65
CA GLU A 184 4.24 16.30 23.05
C GLU A 184 3.03 15.61 23.69
N ASP A 185 2.12 16.37 24.29
CA ASP A 185 0.86 15.95 24.93
C ASP A 185 -0.36 16.02 23.99
N TRP A 186 -0.15 16.10 22.67
CA TRP A 186 -1.23 16.35 21.69
C TRP A 186 -2.40 15.36 21.78
N LEU A 187 -2.14 14.11 22.16
CA LEU A 187 -3.16 13.08 22.29
C LEU A 187 -4.11 13.35 23.47
N GLU A 188 -3.57 13.86 24.58
CA GLU A 188 -4.36 14.24 25.77
C GLU A 188 -5.20 15.48 25.47
N GLY A 189 -4.61 16.48 24.83
CA GLY A 189 -5.33 17.68 24.36
C GLY A 189 -6.44 17.36 23.36
N ALA A 190 -6.30 16.27 22.59
CA ALA A 190 -7.31 15.82 21.63
C ALA A 190 -8.44 14.97 22.24
N ALA A 191 -8.34 14.56 23.52
CA ALA A 191 -9.27 13.60 24.14
C ALA A 191 -10.74 14.07 24.23
N GLY A 192 -11.01 15.37 24.05
CA GLY A 192 -12.36 15.94 23.95
C GLY A 192 -12.73 16.49 22.56
N GLY A 193 -11.83 16.34 21.58
CA GLY A 193 -11.95 16.91 20.24
C GLY A 193 -12.12 15.86 19.14
N PRO A 194 -12.18 16.29 17.86
CA PRO A 194 -12.27 15.37 16.73
C PRO A 194 -10.95 14.61 16.52
N LEU A 195 -10.88 13.40 17.06
CA LEU A 195 -9.76 12.46 16.94
C LEU A 195 -10.17 11.20 16.16
N MET A 196 -9.22 10.58 15.49
CA MET A 196 -9.40 9.30 14.81
C MET A 196 -8.08 8.51 14.79
N CYS A 197 -8.18 7.18 14.76
CA CYS A 197 -7.06 6.28 14.52
C CYS A 197 -7.25 5.50 13.20
N ALA A 198 -6.17 5.38 12.42
CA ALA A 198 -6.12 4.56 11.21
C ALA A 198 -5.40 3.25 11.55
N TYR A 199 -6.17 2.20 11.77
CA TYR A 199 -5.62 0.86 11.95
C TYR A 199 -5.24 0.31 10.58
N LYS A 200 -3.96 0.00 10.36
CA LYS A 200 -3.44 -0.55 9.10
C LYS A 200 -2.91 -1.95 9.34
N LEU A 201 -3.41 -2.93 8.59
CA LEU A 201 -2.90 -4.29 8.58
C LEU A 201 -2.17 -4.52 7.27
N CYS A 202 -0.84 -4.55 7.35
CA CYS A 202 0.04 -4.82 6.22
C CYS A 202 0.34 -6.32 6.18
N LYS A 203 -0.05 -6.99 5.09
CA LYS A 203 0.25 -8.39 4.80
C LYS A 203 1.22 -8.41 3.63
N VAL A 204 2.40 -9.00 3.84
CA VAL A 204 3.39 -9.20 2.78
C VAL A 204 3.54 -10.69 2.56
N GLU A 205 3.30 -11.15 1.34
CA GLU A 205 3.61 -12.52 0.92
C GLU A 205 4.72 -12.48 -0.11
N PHE A 206 5.83 -13.14 0.22
CA PHE A 206 7.00 -13.20 -0.62
C PHE A 206 7.48 -14.66 -0.70
N ARG A 207 7.24 -15.32 -1.84
CA ARG A 207 7.71 -16.68 -2.11
C ARG A 207 8.82 -16.62 -3.13
N TYR A 208 10.05 -16.67 -2.62
CA TYR A 208 11.26 -16.62 -3.42
C TYR A 208 12.27 -17.63 -2.92
N TRP A 209 12.67 -18.52 -3.82
CA TRP A 209 13.61 -19.57 -3.48
C TRP A 209 15.05 -19.00 -3.45
N GLY A 210 15.69 -19.02 -2.28
CA GLY A 210 17.13 -18.74 -2.13
C GLY A 210 17.55 -17.28 -1.88
N MET A 211 16.64 -16.33 -1.61
CA MET A 211 16.98 -14.93 -1.28
C MET A 211 16.24 -14.31 -0.09
N GLN A 212 15.60 -15.12 0.74
CA GLN A 212 14.81 -14.68 1.88
C GLN A 212 15.57 -13.69 2.80
N SER A 213 16.79 -14.04 3.21
CA SER A 213 17.59 -13.20 4.12
C SER A 213 17.98 -11.83 3.53
N LYS A 214 18.19 -11.74 2.20
CA LYS A 214 18.54 -10.46 1.56
C LYS A 214 17.35 -9.50 1.47
N ILE A 215 16.15 -10.04 1.46
CA ILE A 215 14.91 -9.28 1.30
C ILE A 215 14.35 -8.88 2.65
N GLU A 216 14.45 -9.76 3.65
CA GLU A 216 14.26 -9.40 5.05
C GLU A 216 15.20 -8.24 5.42
N GLN A 217 16.49 -8.30 5.06
CA GLN A 217 17.43 -7.22 5.33
C GLN A 217 17.08 -5.92 4.58
N PHE A 218 16.63 -5.98 3.32
CA PHE A 218 16.17 -4.80 2.59
C PHE A 218 14.93 -4.15 3.19
N ILE A 219 13.95 -4.93 3.65
CA ILE A 219 12.73 -4.40 4.31
C ILE A 219 13.12 -3.67 5.60
N HIS A 220 14.13 -4.16 6.32
CA HIS A 220 14.67 -3.49 7.51
C HIS A 220 15.54 -2.25 7.20
N ASP A 221 16.26 -2.24 6.07
CA ASP A 221 17.14 -1.12 5.69
C ASP A 221 16.41 0.04 5.00
N VAL A 222 15.21 -0.21 4.45
CA VAL A 222 14.36 0.79 3.77
C VAL A 222 13.18 1.26 4.64
N GLY A 223 12.86 0.53 5.71
CA GLY A 223 11.93 0.97 6.75
C GLY A 223 12.63 1.90 7.74
#